data_AF-A0A7J2RYZ7-F1
#
_entry.id   AF-A0A7J2RYZ7-F1
#
_cell.length_a   1.000
_cell.length_b   1.000
_cell.length_c   1.000
_cell.angle_alpha   90.00
_cell.angle_beta   90.00
_cell.angle_gamma   90.00
#
_symmetry.space_group_name_H-M   'P 1'
#
loop_
_entity.id
_entity.type
_entity.pdbx_description
1 polymer ?
#
loop_
_entity_poly.entity_id
_entity_poly.type
_entity_poly.pdbx_seq_one_letter_code
_entity_poly.pdbx_strand_id
1 'polypeptide(L)'
;MAGVFDKAAREKEAAEEDFGIQFSDYIKVELKTETTGWDDIPAEIGPQFEGERIRAADTAIEFGGPKVDYAFERIIIHPPGTELENEKVTVIGPELDELGEGSHRFGMIAEVCSDTKEIPPEMEGTFSTRFHYWGNYIGGLMHLNGRETIWIRISKELRDKGFKLEHWGKIIARLFVMEIPVVDRCQITIITDPDLVKEKCEEAIAYWKEQDAKLAAMTEEDTSPWYTCTLCQSFASSHVCVITPQRPANCGAISWADAKAGHTMDPAGDWQPFEPGECLDAARGEWSGVNEVVTKLSGGINTRYYLHSMFGYTHTSCG
;
A
#
# COMPACT_ATOMS: atom_id res chain seq x y z
N MET A 1 -4.16 -53.88 -11.31
CA MET A 1 -4.29 -52.42 -11.11
C MET A 1 -2.94 -51.66 -11.11
N ALA A 2 -1.81 -52.29 -11.50
CA ALA A 2 -0.52 -51.60 -11.60
C ALA A 2 -0.17 -51.08 -13.02
N GLY A 3 -1.05 -51.27 -14.02
CA GLY A 3 -0.77 -50.97 -15.43
C GLY A 3 -1.50 -49.75 -16.02
N VAL A 4 -2.31 -49.03 -15.24
CA VAL A 4 -3.07 -47.86 -15.73
C VAL A 4 -2.36 -46.55 -15.39
N PHE A 5 -1.67 -46.47 -14.24
CA PHE A 5 -0.89 -45.30 -13.85
C PHE A 5 0.43 -45.15 -14.62
N ASP A 6 1.00 -46.26 -15.13
CA ASP A 6 2.23 -46.25 -15.93
C ASP A 6 1.99 -45.76 -17.36
N LYS A 7 0.76 -45.90 -17.88
CA LYS A 7 0.39 -45.41 -19.21
C LYS A 7 0.19 -43.89 -19.22
N ALA A 8 -0.44 -43.33 -18.20
CA ALA A 8 -0.64 -41.89 -18.07
C ALA A 8 0.68 -41.14 -17.78
N ALA A 9 1.60 -41.73 -17.02
CA ALA A 9 2.94 -41.18 -16.81
C ALA A 9 3.77 -41.20 -18.10
N ARG A 10 3.74 -42.31 -18.86
CA ARG A 10 4.43 -42.44 -20.15
C ARG A 10 3.81 -41.59 -21.26
N GLU A 11 2.49 -41.38 -21.27
CA GLU A 11 1.83 -40.47 -22.22
C GLU A 11 2.14 -39.00 -21.89
N LYS A 12 2.40 -38.67 -20.61
CA LYS A 12 2.83 -37.33 -20.19
C LYS A 12 4.31 -37.07 -20.53
N GLU A 13 5.20 -38.03 -20.28
CA GLU A 13 6.61 -37.97 -20.74
C GLU A 13 6.69 -37.93 -22.28
N ALA A 14 5.88 -38.72 -22.99
CA ALA A 14 5.86 -38.68 -24.46
C ALA A 14 5.27 -37.38 -25.02
N ALA A 15 4.33 -36.74 -24.32
CA ALA A 15 3.81 -35.42 -24.70
C ALA A 15 4.82 -34.29 -24.42
N GLU A 16 5.68 -34.46 -23.41
CA GLU A 16 6.77 -33.54 -23.08
C GLU A 16 8.00 -33.73 -24.00
N GLU A 17 8.19 -34.89 -24.63
CA GLU A 17 9.28 -35.16 -25.58
C GLU A 17 8.99 -34.78 -27.05
N ASP A 18 7.72 -34.70 -27.49
CA ASP A 18 7.38 -34.56 -28.93
C ASP A 18 7.07 -33.12 -29.40
N PHE A 19 6.97 -32.18 -28.46
CA PHE A 19 7.00 -30.75 -28.76
C PHE A 19 8.16 -30.14 -27.99
N GLY A 20 9.28 -29.87 -28.67
CA GLY A 20 10.44 -29.14 -28.13
C GLY A 20 10.13 -27.67 -27.82
N ILE A 21 8.93 -27.40 -27.32
CA ILE A 21 8.31 -26.12 -27.08
C ILE A 21 7.51 -26.27 -25.78
N GLN A 22 7.94 -25.60 -24.72
CA GLN A 22 7.25 -25.60 -23.43
C GLN A 22 5.99 -24.71 -23.51
N PHE A 23 5.02 -24.93 -22.62
CA PHE A 23 3.82 -24.07 -22.54
C PHE A 23 4.18 -22.58 -22.34
N SER A 24 5.31 -22.31 -21.69
CA SER A 24 5.94 -20.99 -21.54
C SER A 24 6.34 -20.33 -22.87
N ASP A 25 6.55 -21.11 -23.93
CA ASP A 25 6.86 -20.60 -25.27
C ASP A 25 5.61 -20.11 -26.02
N TYR A 26 4.41 -20.57 -25.62
CA TYR A 26 3.13 -20.16 -26.22
C TYR A 26 2.52 -18.93 -25.53
N ILE A 27 2.88 -18.69 -24.27
CA ILE A 27 2.38 -17.58 -23.47
C ILE A 27 3.60 -16.80 -22.97
N LYS A 28 4.05 -15.82 -23.75
CA LYS A 28 4.85 -14.69 -23.22
C LYS A 28 3.93 -13.77 -22.42
N VAL A 29 3.42 -14.27 -21.31
CA VAL A 29 3.05 -13.39 -20.22
C VAL A 29 4.23 -13.52 -19.28
N GLU A 30 5.17 -12.57 -19.36
CA GLU A 30 6.08 -12.28 -18.26
C GLU A 30 5.24 -11.74 -17.11
N LEU A 31 4.46 -12.61 -16.48
CA LEU A 31 4.15 -12.44 -15.08
C LEU A 31 5.52 -12.61 -14.41
N LYS A 32 6.10 -11.53 -13.88
CA LYS A 32 7.22 -11.62 -12.95
C LYS A 32 6.74 -12.39 -11.72
N THR A 33 6.67 -13.71 -11.82
CA THR A 33 6.35 -14.63 -10.71
C THR A 33 7.60 -15.20 -10.09
N GLU A 34 8.76 -14.63 -10.37
CA GLU A 34 9.97 -14.95 -9.64
C GLU A 34 9.96 -14.19 -8.31
N THR A 35 9.26 -14.73 -7.31
CA THR A 35 9.56 -14.47 -5.89
C THR A 35 10.89 -15.15 -5.53
N THR A 36 11.97 -14.76 -6.21
CA THR A 36 13.35 -15.20 -5.93
C THR A 36 14.05 -14.08 -5.16
N GLY A 37 13.69 -13.95 -3.89
CA GLY A 37 14.26 -12.92 -3.01
C GLY A 37 14.02 -13.16 -1.53
N TRP A 38 13.60 -14.37 -1.14
CA TRP A 38 13.14 -14.67 0.21
C TRP A 38 13.85 -15.88 0.85
N ASP A 39 14.85 -16.45 0.18
CA ASP A 39 15.54 -17.68 0.64
C ASP A 39 16.22 -17.51 2.02
N ASP A 40 16.55 -16.28 2.39
CA ASP A 40 17.14 -15.91 3.68
C ASP A 40 16.11 -15.66 4.79
N ILE A 41 14.82 -15.86 4.51
CA ILE A 41 13.72 -15.55 5.43
C ILE A 41 12.94 -16.83 5.76
N PRO A 42 12.80 -17.20 7.04
CA PRO A 42 12.10 -18.41 7.46
C PRO A 42 10.57 -18.21 7.51
N ALA A 43 9.99 -17.68 6.44
CA ALA A 43 8.56 -17.43 6.31
C ALA A 43 8.09 -17.61 4.86
N GLU A 44 6.84 -18.02 4.69
CA GLU A 44 6.19 -17.99 3.38
C GLU A 44 5.68 -16.56 3.12
N ILE A 45 5.97 -16.03 1.94
CA ILE A 45 5.64 -14.65 1.59
C ILE A 45 4.85 -14.64 0.29
N GLY A 46 3.68 -14.01 0.31
CA GLY A 46 2.90 -13.77 -0.90
C GLY A 46 1.47 -13.28 -0.62
N PRO A 47 0.79 -12.71 -1.64
CA PRO A 47 -0.55 -12.16 -1.50
C PRO A 47 -1.62 -13.16 -1.03
N GLN A 48 -1.40 -14.47 -1.22
CA GLN A 48 -2.33 -15.51 -0.78
C GLN A 48 -2.52 -15.59 0.75
N PHE A 49 -1.57 -15.04 1.53
CA PHE A 49 -1.68 -14.97 2.99
C PHE A 49 -2.48 -13.75 3.45
N GLU A 50 -2.79 -12.80 2.55
CA GLU A 50 -3.58 -11.64 2.89
C GLU A 50 -4.97 -12.06 3.40
N GLY A 51 -5.30 -11.65 4.62
CA GLY A 51 -6.55 -12.02 5.30
C GLY A 51 -6.46 -13.27 6.19
N GLU A 52 -5.28 -13.87 6.35
CA GLU A 52 -5.04 -14.86 7.40
C GLU A 52 -5.43 -14.27 8.77
N ARG A 53 -6.24 -15.01 9.53
CA ARG A 53 -6.74 -14.54 10.83
C ARG A 53 -6.12 -15.32 11.97
N ILE A 54 -5.20 -14.68 12.69
CA ILE A 54 -4.55 -15.25 13.87
C ILE A 54 -5.43 -15.02 15.11
N ARG A 55 -5.97 -16.12 15.66
CA ARG A 55 -6.78 -16.08 16.88
C ARG A 55 -5.88 -15.99 18.11
N ALA A 56 -6.44 -15.52 19.22
CA ALA A 56 -5.69 -15.34 20.46
C ALA A 56 -5.02 -16.64 20.96
N ALA A 57 -5.62 -17.81 20.72
CA ALA A 57 -5.05 -19.10 21.10
C ALA A 57 -3.77 -19.45 20.33
N ASP A 58 -3.64 -18.95 19.10
CA ASP A 58 -2.56 -19.25 18.16
C ASP A 58 -1.51 -18.12 18.13
N THR A 59 -1.76 -17.03 18.86
CA THR A 59 -0.84 -15.88 18.96
C THR A 59 0.31 -16.22 19.92
N ALA A 60 1.54 -16.01 19.48
CA ALA A 60 2.72 -16.04 20.35
C ALA A 60 2.99 -14.65 20.94
N ILE A 61 2.99 -13.64 20.08
CA ILE A 61 3.31 -12.25 20.41
C ILE A 61 2.27 -11.34 19.76
N GLU A 62 1.83 -10.35 20.52
CA GLU A 62 0.95 -9.28 20.06
C GLU A 62 1.68 -7.94 20.19
N PHE A 63 1.61 -7.09 19.18
CA PHE A 63 2.10 -5.72 19.25
C PHE A 63 0.93 -4.75 19.10
N GLY A 64 0.93 -3.69 19.91
CA GLY A 64 -0.16 -2.71 19.91
C GLY A 64 -1.51 -3.31 20.31
N GLY A 65 -2.58 -2.85 19.66
CA GLY A 65 -3.94 -3.25 20.00
C GLY A 65 -4.44 -2.69 21.34
N PRO A 66 -5.63 -3.12 21.82
CA PRO A 66 -6.35 -2.45 22.91
C PRO A 66 -5.70 -2.60 24.30
N LYS A 67 -4.66 -3.42 24.44
CA LYS A 67 -3.97 -3.70 25.71
C LYS A 67 -2.66 -2.92 25.85
N VAL A 68 -2.21 -2.26 24.79
CA VAL A 68 -0.92 -1.57 24.72
C VAL A 68 -1.21 -0.09 24.51
N ASP A 69 -0.54 0.75 25.29
CA ASP A 69 -0.77 2.20 25.30
C ASP A 69 -0.04 2.93 24.18
N TYR A 70 1.10 2.43 23.72
CA TYR A 70 1.85 2.99 22.59
C TYR A 70 2.28 1.91 21.61
N ALA A 71 1.83 2.05 20.38
CA ALA A 71 2.43 1.42 19.22
C ALA A 71 2.34 2.38 18.03
N PHE A 72 3.26 2.31 17.08
CA PHE A 72 3.17 3.14 15.89
C PHE A 72 3.91 2.56 14.69
N GLU A 73 3.50 3.01 13.51
CA GLU A 73 4.27 2.88 12.28
C GLU A 73 4.38 4.25 11.59
N ARG A 74 5.51 4.50 10.93
CA ARG A 74 5.75 5.76 10.23
C ARG A 74 6.64 5.57 9.01
N ILE A 75 6.34 6.31 7.95
CA ILE A 75 7.23 6.52 6.81
C ILE A 75 7.89 7.89 6.97
N ILE A 76 9.18 7.97 6.65
CA ILE A 76 9.92 9.21 6.52
C ILE A 76 10.51 9.22 5.11
N ILE A 77 10.10 10.21 4.32
CA ILE A 77 10.61 10.39 2.97
C ILE A 77 11.78 11.38 3.02
N HIS A 78 12.95 10.92 2.60
CA HIS A 78 14.16 11.73 2.55
C HIS A 78 14.38 12.35 1.16
N PRO A 79 15.13 13.48 1.07
CA PRO A 79 15.50 14.07 -0.20
C PRO A 79 16.27 13.10 -1.12
N PRO A 80 16.24 13.34 -2.44
CA PRO A 80 16.97 12.50 -3.38
C PRO A 80 18.47 12.48 -3.09
N GLY A 81 19.08 11.30 -3.23
CA GLY A 81 20.53 11.10 -2.98
C GLY A 81 20.93 11.15 -1.50
N THR A 82 19.97 11.09 -0.58
CA THR A 82 20.27 10.88 0.85
C THR A 82 20.97 9.53 1.03
N GLU A 83 22.05 9.51 1.81
CA GLU A 83 22.81 8.29 2.08
C GLU A 83 22.07 7.38 3.07
N LEU A 84 21.10 6.63 2.54
CA LEU A 84 20.47 5.50 3.21
C LEU A 84 21.15 4.20 2.77
N GLU A 85 21.24 3.24 3.69
CA GLU A 85 21.77 1.90 3.40
C GLU A 85 20.58 0.99 3.05
N ASN A 86 20.45 0.62 1.78
CA ASN A 86 19.33 -0.20 1.32
C ASN A 86 19.29 -1.56 2.03
N GLU A 87 18.07 -2.01 2.38
CA GLU A 87 17.81 -3.24 3.14
C GLU A 87 18.40 -3.27 4.56
N LYS A 88 18.94 -2.16 5.07
CA LYS A 88 19.39 -2.09 6.46
C LYS A 88 18.20 -2.19 7.40
N VAL A 89 18.32 -3.08 8.38
CA VAL A 89 17.36 -3.18 9.48
C VAL A 89 18.08 -2.96 10.80
N THR A 90 17.51 -2.14 11.66
CA THR A 90 18.00 -1.90 13.03
C THR A 90 16.88 -2.21 14.02
N VAL A 91 17.14 -3.11 14.97
CA VAL A 91 16.21 -3.43 16.06
C VAL A 91 16.73 -2.78 17.34
N ILE A 92 15.92 -1.90 17.94
CA ILE A 92 16.23 -1.18 19.18
C ILE A 92 15.30 -1.69 20.29
N GLY A 93 15.85 -2.55 21.14
CA GLY A 93 15.12 -3.25 22.20
C GLY A 93 15.21 -4.77 22.02
N PRO A 94 14.39 -5.54 22.76
CA PRO A 94 14.38 -7.00 22.66
C PRO A 94 13.96 -7.50 21.27
N GLU A 95 14.64 -8.53 20.78
CA GLU A 95 14.24 -9.27 19.56
C GLU A 95 13.02 -10.17 19.83
N LEU A 96 12.36 -10.66 18.77
CA LEU A 96 11.13 -11.47 18.84
C LEU A 96 11.25 -12.70 19.76
N ASP A 97 12.39 -13.38 19.74
CA ASP A 97 12.66 -14.56 20.55
C ASP A 97 12.95 -14.22 22.02
N GLU A 98 13.44 -13.02 22.29
CA GLU A 98 13.69 -12.46 23.63
C GLU A 98 12.41 -11.92 24.29
N LEU A 99 11.40 -11.59 23.50
CA LEU A 99 10.09 -11.20 23.99
C LEU A 99 9.35 -12.40 24.62
N GLY A 100 8.85 -12.19 25.84
CA GLY A 100 7.90 -13.10 26.46
C GLY A 100 6.57 -13.16 25.69
N GLU A 101 5.76 -14.18 25.94
CA GLU A 101 4.38 -14.19 25.41
C GLU A 101 3.59 -13.00 25.94
N GLY A 102 2.69 -12.45 25.12
CA GLY A 102 1.81 -11.35 25.52
C GLY A 102 1.80 -10.18 24.54
N SER A 103 1.30 -9.04 25.02
CA SER A 103 1.16 -7.80 24.25
C SER A 103 2.28 -6.82 24.60
N HIS A 104 2.98 -6.31 23.59
CA HIS A 104 4.14 -5.43 23.74
C HIS A 104 3.98 -4.12 22.98
N ARG A 105 4.69 -3.09 23.44
CA ARG A 105 4.88 -1.84 22.69
C ARG A 105 5.73 -2.11 21.45
N PHE A 106 5.45 -1.37 20.39
CA PHE A 106 6.12 -1.55 19.11
C PHE A 106 6.17 -0.26 18.29
N GLY A 107 7.30 -0.01 17.66
CA GLY A 107 7.49 1.06 16.68
C GLY A 107 8.12 0.51 15.41
N MET A 108 7.66 0.94 14.25
CA MET A 108 8.35 0.70 12.98
C MET A 108 8.48 2.01 12.21
N ILE A 109 9.70 2.35 11.83
CA ILE A 109 10.02 3.52 11.02
C ILE A 109 10.67 3.01 9.74
N ALA A 110 10.06 3.33 8.59
CA ALA A 110 10.72 3.16 7.30
C ALA A 110 11.22 4.51 6.79
N GLU A 111 12.51 4.55 6.48
CA GLU A 111 13.14 5.70 5.84
C GLU A 111 13.39 5.33 4.38
N VAL A 112 12.86 6.15 3.47
CA VAL A 112 12.93 5.88 2.02
C VAL A 112 13.49 7.09 1.28
N CYS A 113 14.24 6.83 0.21
CA CYS A 113 14.63 7.86 -0.75
C CYS A 113 14.74 7.29 -2.17
N SER A 114 14.66 8.19 -3.14
CA SER A 114 15.18 7.93 -4.47
C SER A 114 16.63 8.38 -4.55
N ASP A 115 17.40 7.81 -5.46
CA ASP A 115 18.72 8.31 -5.86
C ASP A 115 18.60 9.60 -6.70
N THR A 116 17.49 9.80 -7.43
CA THR A 116 17.41 10.85 -8.45
C THR A 116 16.12 11.67 -8.46
N LYS A 117 14.99 11.12 -8.01
CA LYS A 117 13.67 11.75 -8.14
C LYS A 117 13.15 12.24 -6.80
N GLU A 118 12.56 13.42 -6.77
CA GLU A 118 11.86 13.89 -5.59
C GLU A 118 10.60 13.05 -5.36
N ILE A 119 10.47 12.51 -4.15
CA ILE A 119 9.23 11.87 -3.69
C ILE A 119 8.52 12.90 -2.80
N PRO A 120 7.29 13.31 -3.13
CA PRO A 120 6.57 14.30 -2.34
C PRO A 120 6.33 13.79 -0.90
N PRO A 121 6.59 14.59 0.16
CA PRO A 121 6.33 14.20 1.54
C PRO A 121 4.88 13.79 1.81
N GLU A 122 3.93 14.29 1.02
CA GLU A 122 2.51 13.90 1.06
C GLU A 122 2.30 12.40 0.83
N MET A 123 3.26 11.71 0.17
CA MET A 123 3.23 10.27 -0.05
C MET A 123 3.47 9.46 1.22
N GLU A 124 3.92 10.05 2.33
CA GLU A 124 4.13 9.32 3.59
C GLU A 124 2.84 8.60 4.04
N GLY A 125 1.69 9.24 3.84
CA GLY A 125 0.38 8.67 4.17
C GLY A 125 0.08 7.44 3.31
N THR A 126 0.19 7.57 1.99
CA THR A 126 0.00 6.46 1.05
C THR A 126 0.99 5.32 1.29
N PHE A 127 2.28 5.62 1.49
CA PHE A 127 3.30 4.60 1.74
C PHE A 127 3.07 3.90 3.08
N SER A 128 2.52 4.58 4.10
CA SER A 128 2.26 3.96 5.39
C SER A 128 1.25 2.81 5.29
N THR A 129 0.25 2.90 4.40
CA THR A 129 -0.71 1.81 4.16
C THR A 129 -0.04 0.52 3.68
N ARG A 130 1.16 0.59 3.09
CA ARG A 130 1.87 -0.57 2.58
C ARG A 130 2.38 -1.49 3.69
N PHE A 131 2.63 -0.97 4.89
CA PHE A 131 2.93 -1.82 6.05
C PHE A 131 1.81 -2.82 6.34
N HIS A 132 0.55 -2.39 6.19
CA HIS A 132 -0.59 -3.28 6.34
C HIS A 132 -0.60 -4.39 5.29
N TYR A 133 -0.58 -4.04 4.01
CA TYR A 133 -0.66 -5.02 2.93
C TYR A 133 0.51 -6.00 2.97
N TRP A 134 1.73 -5.47 3.02
CA TRP A 134 2.95 -6.26 2.97
C TRP A 134 3.21 -7.04 4.26
N GLY A 135 2.80 -6.51 5.42
CA GLY A 135 2.79 -7.28 6.66
C GLY A 135 1.88 -8.51 6.53
N ASN A 136 0.68 -8.35 5.96
CA ASN A 136 -0.25 -9.47 5.75
C ASN A 136 0.12 -10.40 4.58
N TYR A 137 1.19 -10.11 3.82
CA TYR A 137 1.75 -11.07 2.87
C TYR A 137 2.64 -12.12 3.54
N ILE A 138 2.98 -11.94 4.82
CA ILE A 138 3.84 -12.85 5.57
C ILE A 138 2.95 -13.88 6.26
N GLY A 139 3.05 -15.14 5.86
CA GLY A 139 2.28 -16.23 6.47
C GLY A 139 2.56 -16.34 7.98
N GLY A 140 1.50 -16.31 8.79
CA GLY A 140 1.60 -16.29 10.25
C GLY A 140 1.87 -14.90 10.87
N LEU A 141 1.78 -13.81 10.11
CA LEU A 141 1.70 -12.43 10.59
C LEU A 141 0.35 -11.82 10.21
N MET A 142 -0.32 -11.18 11.17
CA MET A 142 -1.57 -10.47 10.94
C MET A 142 -1.38 -9.01 11.37
N HIS A 143 -1.51 -8.08 10.44
CA HIS A 143 -1.40 -6.64 10.67
C HIS A 143 -2.76 -5.96 10.49
N LEU A 144 -3.18 -5.14 11.46
CA LEU A 144 -4.45 -4.41 11.42
C LEU A 144 -4.23 -2.92 11.72
N ASN A 145 -5.14 -2.09 11.23
CA ASN A 145 -5.12 -0.63 11.33
C ASN A 145 -3.85 -0.03 10.71
N GLY A 146 -3.52 1.20 11.11
CA GLY A 146 -2.30 1.89 10.73
C GLY A 146 -1.92 3.01 11.70
N ARG A 147 -0.81 3.70 11.42
CA ARG A 147 -0.28 4.81 12.23
C ARG A 147 -0.07 4.39 13.70
N GLU A 148 -0.61 5.13 14.67
CA GLU A 148 -0.49 4.86 16.11
C GLU A 148 -1.49 3.81 16.64
N THR A 149 -2.39 3.34 15.79
CA THR A 149 -3.48 2.43 16.18
C THR A 149 -3.25 0.98 15.74
N ILE A 150 -2.04 0.69 15.26
CA ILE A 150 -1.67 -0.63 14.75
C ILE A 150 -1.94 -1.73 15.77
N TRP A 151 -2.33 -2.89 15.23
CA TRP A 151 -2.51 -4.10 16.00
C TRP A 151 -2.00 -5.28 15.22
N ILE A 152 -0.96 -5.92 15.75
CA ILE A 152 -0.20 -6.93 15.04
C ILE A 152 -0.17 -8.20 15.87
N ARG A 153 -0.32 -9.35 15.23
CA ARG A 153 -0.14 -10.65 15.84
C ARG A 153 0.84 -11.48 15.03
N ILE A 154 1.68 -12.19 15.77
CA ILE A 154 2.61 -13.18 15.22
C ILE A 154 2.18 -14.54 15.77
N SER A 155 2.01 -15.51 14.88
CA SER A 155 1.58 -16.85 15.24
C SER A 155 2.69 -17.62 15.95
N LYS A 156 2.30 -18.63 16.75
CA LYS A 156 3.24 -19.59 17.35
C LYS A 156 4.06 -20.32 16.28
N GLU A 157 3.40 -20.72 15.19
CA GLU A 157 4.08 -21.39 14.07
C GLU A 157 5.18 -20.51 13.45
N LEU A 158 4.90 -19.23 13.19
CA LEU A 158 5.89 -18.32 12.59
C LEU A 158 7.08 -18.09 13.55
N ARG A 159 6.80 -17.94 14.85
CA ARG A 159 7.85 -17.85 15.87
C ARG A 159 8.70 -19.12 15.91
N ASP A 160 8.08 -20.29 15.88
CA ASP A 160 8.76 -21.60 15.96
C ASP A 160 9.62 -21.88 14.70
N LYS A 161 9.28 -21.29 13.55
CA LYS A 161 10.13 -21.31 12.33
C LYS A 161 11.42 -20.49 12.48
N GLY A 162 11.60 -19.73 13.56
CA GLY A 162 12.77 -18.89 13.79
C GLY A 162 12.67 -17.51 13.13
N PHE A 163 11.45 -17.04 12.86
CA PHE A 163 11.22 -15.68 12.39
C PHE A 163 11.70 -14.63 13.41
N LYS A 164 12.12 -13.46 12.92
CA LYS A 164 12.68 -12.37 13.72
C LYS A 164 12.13 -11.04 13.21
N LEU A 165 12.15 -10.01 14.05
CA LEU A 165 11.82 -8.65 13.65
C LEU A 165 12.75 -8.16 12.55
N GLU A 166 14.04 -8.50 12.60
CA GLU A 166 14.99 -8.22 11.52
C GLU A 166 14.51 -8.73 10.16
N HIS A 167 13.98 -9.97 10.11
CA HIS A 167 13.42 -10.54 8.89
C HIS A 167 12.21 -9.73 8.41
N TRP A 168 11.31 -9.36 9.30
CA TRP A 168 10.15 -8.55 8.95
C TRP A 168 10.56 -7.19 8.36
N GLY A 169 11.50 -6.48 9.01
CA GLY A 169 12.03 -5.23 8.48
C GLY A 169 12.64 -5.42 7.08
N LYS A 170 13.37 -6.52 6.85
CA LYS A 170 13.98 -6.79 5.55
C LYS A 170 12.95 -7.02 4.45
N ILE A 171 11.84 -7.71 4.77
CA ILE A 171 10.71 -7.91 3.84
C ILE A 171 10.14 -6.57 3.41
N ILE A 172 9.85 -5.71 4.39
CA ILE A 172 9.28 -4.39 4.12
C ILE A 172 10.26 -3.53 3.31
N ALA A 173 11.54 -3.51 3.65
CA ALA A 173 12.55 -2.75 2.92
C ALA A 173 12.66 -3.19 1.45
N ARG A 174 12.69 -4.51 1.20
CA ARG A 174 12.72 -5.08 -0.16
C ARG A 174 11.46 -4.73 -0.93
N LEU A 175 10.28 -4.89 -0.32
CA LEU A 175 9.00 -4.59 -0.97
C LEU A 175 8.87 -3.10 -1.32
N PHE A 176 9.42 -2.19 -0.51
CA PHE A 176 9.47 -0.77 -0.87
C PHE A 176 10.18 -0.54 -2.21
N VAL A 177 11.36 -1.12 -2.41
CA VAL A 177 12.14 -0.96 -3.64
C VAL A 177 11.54 -1.76 -4.81
N MET A 178 10.99 -2.95 -4.54
CA MET A 178 10.42 -3.81 -5.56
C MET A 178 9.08 -3.29 -6.12
N GLU A 179 8.19 -2.83 -5.25
CA GLU A 179 6.81 -2.48 -5.60
C GLU A 179 6.62 -0.97 -5.87
N ILE A 180 7.55 -0.12 -5.44
CA ILE A 180 7.48 1.33 -5.64
C ILE A 180 8.65 1.77 -6.52
N PRO A 181 8.50 1.85 -7.85
CA PRO A 181 9.61 2.08 -8.79
C PRO A 181 10.41 3.38 -8.61
N VAL A 182 9.91 4.34 -7.82
CA VAL A 182 10.63 5.59 -7.51
C VAL A 182 11.51 5.47 -6.27
N VAL A 183 11.31 4.46 -5.42
CA VAL A 183 12.09 4.23 -4.22
C VAL A 183 13.31 3.38 -4.57
N ASP A 184 14.50 3.95 -4.45
CA ASP A 184 15.76 3.26 -4.76
C ASP A 184 16.37 2.64 -3.49
N ARG A 185 16.12 3.24 -2.32
CA ARG A 185 16.66 2.78 -1.04
C ARG A 185 15.62 2.84 0.06
N CYS A 186 15.57 1.78 0.87
CA CYS A 186 14.80 1.74 2.10
C CYS A 186 15.62 1.14 3.24
N GLN A 187 15.59 1.78 4.40
CA GLN A 187 16.05 1.20 5.66
C GLN A 187 14.93 1.21 6.69
N ILE A 188 14.96 0.24 7.60
CA ILE A 188 13.93 0.03 8.60
C ILE A 188 14.54 0.11 10.00
N THR A 189 13.88 0.85 10.89
CA THR A 189 14.13 0.80 12.32
C THR A 189 12.91 0.22 13.02
N ILE A 190 13.10 -0.89 13.73
CA ILE A 190 12.09 -1.50 14.60
C ILE A 190 12.46 -1.19 16.04
N ILE A 191 11.47 -0.79 16.83
CA ILE A 191 11.64 -0.36 18.21
C ILE A 191 10.73 -1.21 19.08
N THR A 192 11.33 -1.93 20.02
CA THR A 192 10.63 -2.71 21.06
C THR A 192 11.01 -2.25 22.46
N ASP A 193 11.97 -1.31 22.59
CA ASP A 193 12.24 -0.59 23.83
C ASP A 193 11.01 0.26 24.24
N PRO A 194 10.37 -0.02 25.39
CA PRO A 194 9.11 0.61 25.74
C PRO A 194 9.15 2.14 25.87
N ASP A 195 10.27 2.69 26.34
CA ASP A 195 10.41 4.12 26.57
C ASP A 195 10.63 4.87 25.24
N LEU A 196 11.47 4.31 24.37
CA LEU A 196 11.69 4.85 23.03
C LEU A 196 10.45 4.72 22.14
N VAL A 197 9.70 3.62 22.23
CA VAL A 197 8.41 3.50 21.50
C VAL A 197 7.47 4.63 21.92
N LYS A 198 7.37 4.93 23.21
CA LYS A 198 6.51 6.01 23.69
C LYS A 198 6.94 7.36 23.12
N GLU A 199 8.22 7.71 23.23
CA GLU A 199 8.77 8.97 22.70
C GLU A 199 8.45 9.12 21.20
N LYS A 200 8.79 8.11 20.39
CA LYS A 200 8.60 8.17 18.94
C LYS A 200 7.14 8.09 18.50
N CYS A 201 6.29 7.41 19.27
CA CYS A 201 4.86 7.42 19.03
C CYS A 201 4.25 8.82 19.26
N GLU A 202 4.64 9.52 20.34
CA GLU A 202 4.18 10.88 20.60
C GLU A 202 4.61 11.86 19.49
N GLU A 203 5.84 11.73 18.98
CA GLU A 203 6.32 12.48 17.80
C GLU A 203 5.48 12.18 16.55
N ALA A 204 5.19 10.91 16.27
CA ALA A 204 4.39 10.49 15.12
C ALA A 204 2.94 10.99 15.22
N ILE A 205 2.33 10.94 16.41
CA ILE A 205 0.98 11.47 16.66
C ILE A 205 0.93 12.97 16.40
N ALA A 206 1.91 13.73 16.92
CA ALA A 206 1.97 15.17 16.71
C ALA A 206 2.09 15.52 15.22
N TYR A 207 2.93 14.78 14.49
CA TYR A 207 3.09 14.92 13.06
C TYR A 207 1.79 14.67 12.29
N TRP A 208 1.14 13.51 12.52
CA TRP A 208 -0.10 13.17 11.82
C TRP A 208 -1.24 14.13 12.14
N LYS A 209 -1.32 14.61 13.39
CA LYS A 209 -2.30 15.63 13.77
C LYS A 209 -2.12 16.93 12.98
N GLU A 210 -0.89 17.35 12.71
CA GLU A 210 -0.61 18.52 11.89
C GLU A 210 -1.01 18.27 10.42
N GLN A 211 -0.67 17.12 9.86
CA GLN A 211 -1.01 16.78 8.48
C GLN A 211 -2.52 16.65 8.27
N ASP A 212 -3.21 15.96 9.19
CA ASP A 212 -4.66 15.81 9.14
C ASP A 212 -5.35 17.18 9.30
N ALA A 213 -4.82 18.08 10.12
CA ALA A 213 -5.33 19.45 10.24
C ALA A 213 -5.13 20.27 8.96
N LYS A 214 -3.99 20.12 8.27
CA LYS A 214 -3.75 20.75 6.97
C LYS A 214 -4.73 20.24 5.93
N LEU A 215 -4.89 18.92 5.82
CA LEU A 215 -5.81 18.30 4.87
C LEU A 215 -7.27 18.71 5.13
N ALA A 216 -7.69 18.72 6.40
CA ALA A 216 -9.04 19.11 6.79
C ALA A 216 -9.34 20.60 6.56
N ALA A 217 -8.32 21.46 6.49
CA ALA A 217 -8.47 22.88 6.20
C ALA A 217 -8.62 23.16 4.68
N MET A 218 -8.34 22.17 3.82
CA MET A 218 -8.44 22.33 2.37
C MET A 218 -9.89 22.34 1.93
N THR A 219 -10.27 23.36 1.16
CA THR A 219 -11.60 23.53 0.58
C THR A 219 -11.53 23.44 -0.93
N GLU A 220 -12.66 23.10 -1.56
CA GLU A 220 -12.83 23.13 -3.01
C GLU A 220 -12.62 24.54 -3.59
N GLU A 221 -12.97 25.59 -2.83
CA GLU A 221 -12.84 26.98 -3.25
C GLU A 221 -11.40 27.51 -3.25
N ASP A 222 -10.59 27.08 -2.28
CA ASP A 222 -9.23 27.62 -2.09
C ASP A 222 -8.14 26.71 -2.66
N THR A 223 -8.50 25.52 -3.15
CA THR A 223 -7.53 24.53 -3.63
C THR A 223 -7.76 24.15 -5.08
N SER A 224 -6.79 24.50 -5.93
CA SER A 224 -6.64 24.00 -7.29
C SER A 224 -5.17 23.62 -7.56
N PRO A 225 -4.88 22.76 -8.56
CA PRO A 225 -5.81 22.06 -9.44
C PRO A 225 -6.58 20.93 -8.74
N TRP A 226 -7.64 20.44 -9.37
CA TRP A 226 -8.30 19.17 -8.99
C TRP A 226 -7.77 18.04 -9.87
N TYR A 227 -8.10 16.79 -9.53
CA TYR A 227 -7.55 15.63 -10.23
C TYR A 227 -8.64 14.73 -10.78
N THR A 228 -8.44 14.20 -11.99
CA THR A 228 -9.20 13.07 -12.48
C THR A 228 -8.45 11.77 -12.25
N CYS A 229 -9.17 10.66 -12.07
CA CYS A 229 -8.61 9.31 -12.06
C CYS A 229 -9.33 8.42 -13.09
N THR A 230 -8.54 7.77 -13.96
CA THR A 230 -9.01 6.88 -15.03
C THR A 230 -8.64 5.40 -14.84
N LEU A 231 -8.02 5.02 -13.71
CA LEU A 231 -7.56 3.65 -13.44
C LEU A 231 -8.62 2.57 -13.71
N CYS A 232 -9.86 2.84 -13.31
CA CYS A 232 -10.96 1.89 -13.44
C CYS A 232 -11.57 1.82 -14.85
N GLN A 233 -11.10 2.62 -15.82
CA GLN A 233 -11.57 2.53 -17.22
C GLN A 233 -11.20 1.20 -17.89
N SER A 234 -10.26 0.45 -17.31
CA SER A 234 -9.96 -0.93 -17.66
C SER A 234 -11.19 -1.86 -17.65
N PHE A 235 -12.19 -1.59 -16.79
CA PHE A 235 -13.44 -2.36 -16.71
C PHE A 235 -14.71 -1.49 -16.73
N ALA A 236 -14.59 -0.19 -16.49
CA ALA A 236 -15.69 0.79 -16.54
C ALA A 236 -15.33 1.95 -17.48
N SER A 237 -15.37 1.71 -18.79
CA SER A 237 -14.77 2.59 -19.81
C SER A 237 -15.27 4.04 -19.86
N SER A 238 -16.51 4.31 -19.45
CA SER A 238 -17.05 5.67 -19.39
C SER A 238 -16.88 6.34 -18.02
N HIS A 239 -16.38 5.62 -17.02
CA HIS A 239 -16.18 6.14 -15.68
C HIS A 239 -14.96 7.06 -15.64
N VAL A 240 -15.12 8.17 -14.93
CA VAL A 240 -14.05 9.12 -14.63
C VAL A 240 -14.27 9.52 -13.17
N CYS A 241 -13.28 9.28 -12.32
CA CYS A 241 -13.29 9.79 -10.95
C CYS A 241 -12.83 11.25 -10.94
N VAL A 242 -13.56 12.12 -10.26
CA VAL A 242 -13.18 13.51 -9.98
C VAL A 242 -12.85 13.62 -8.49
N ILE A 243 -11.61 13.99 -8.22
CA ILE A 243 -11.02 14.03 -6.88
C ILE A 243 -10.80 15.50 -6.51
N THR A 244 -11.41 15.91 -5.41
CA THR A 244 -11.27 17.25 -4.81
C THR A 244 -10.73 17.09 -3.38
N PRO A 245 -10.26 18.17 -2.73
CA PRO A 245 -9.79 18.09 -1.34
C PRO A 245 -10.86 17.58 -0.37
N GLN A 246 -12.13 17.85 -0.67
CA GLN A 246 -13.27 17.48 0.17
C GLN A 246 -14.00 16.22 -0.34
N ARG A 247 -13.54 15.66 -1.45
CA ARG A 247 -14.11 14.46 -2.07
C ARG A 247 -13.00 13.54 -2.59
N PRO A 248 -12.56 12.54 -1.80
CA PRO A 248 -11.63 11.52 -2.28
C PRO A 248 -12.28 10.66 -3.38
N ALA A 249 -11.47 9.88 -4.08
CA ALA A 249 -11.97 8.92 -5.05
C ALA A 249 -12.95 7.93 -4.40
N ASN A 250 -13.94 7.46 -5.16
CA ASN A 250 -15.01 6.60 -4.65
C ASN A 250 -14.51 5.26 -4.06
N CYS A 251 -13.31 4.80 -4.43
CA CYS A 251 -12.70 3.60 -3.85
C CYS A 251 -12.24 3.80 -2.39
N GLY A 252 -12.16 5.04 -1.91
CA GLY A 252 -11.66 5.40 -0.58
C GLY A 252 -10.14 5.33 -0.44
N ALA A 253 -9.42 4.90 -1.47
CA ALA A 253 -7.96 4.68 -1.43
C ALA A 253 -7.13 5.83 -2.00
N ILE A 254 -7.75 6.84 -2.61
CA ILE A 254 -7.04 7.94 -3.29
C ILE A 254 -7.64 9.27 -2.84
N SER A 255 -6.86 10.03 -2.07
CA SER A 255 -7.17 11.43 -1.71
C SER A 255 -6.67 12.41 -2.77
N TRP A 256 -7.00 13.70 -2.61
CA TRP A 256 -6.44 14.76 -3.46
C TRP A 256 -4.92 14.84 -3.36
N ALA A 257 -4.36 14.67 -2.15
CA ALA A 257 -2.92 14.70 -1.93
C ALA A 257 -2.22 13.53 -2.64
N ASP A 258 -2.83 12.34 -2.61
CA ASP A 258 -2.31 11.16 -3.30
C ASP A 258 -2.33 11.34 -4.82
N ALA A 259 -3.43 11.87 -5.38
CA ALA A 259 -3.53 12.16 -6.80
C ALA A 259 -2.51 13.21 -7.25
N LYS A 260 -2.29 14.27 -6.46
CA LYS A 260 -1.27 15.29 -6.70
C LYS A 260 0.13 14.69 -6.72
N ALA A 261 0.49 14.00 -5.65
CA ALA A 261 1.83 13.45 -5.50
C ALA A 261 2.10 12.36 -6.53
N GLY A 262 1.10 11.53 -6.84
CA GLY A 262 1.17 10.55 -7.90
C GLY A 262 1.36 11.14 -9.29
N HIS A 263 0.66 12.23 -9.63
CA HIS A 263 0.92 12.98 -10.87
C HIS A 263 2.34 13.57 -10.91
N THR A 264 2.86 14.07 -9.78
CA THR A 264 4.24 14.56 -9.70
C THR A 264 5.25 13.44 -9.99
N MET A 265 5.00 12.22 -9.52
CA MET A 265 5.88 11.07 -9.76
C MET A 265 5.76 10.51 -11.19
N ASP A 266 4.55 10.44 -11.72
CA ASP A 266 4.26 9.99 -13.09
C ASP A 266 3.27 10.95 -13.79
N PRO A 267 3.78 11.97 -14.50
CA PRO A 267 2.93 12.93 -15.21
C PRO A 267 2.08 12.30 -16.31
N ALA A 268 2.43 11.10 -16.80
CA ALA A 268 1.70 10.38 -17.84
C ALA A 268 0.69 9.37 -17.27
N GLY A 269 0.62 9.22 -15.95
CA GLY A 269 -0.25 8.27 -15.27
C GLY A 269 -1.74 8.64 -15.30
N ASP A 270 -2.56 7.82 -14.66
CA ASP A 270 -4.03 7.96 -14.65
C ASP A 270 -4.56 9.14 -13.82
N TRP A 271 -3.70 9.80 -13.06
CA TRP A 271 -4.05 10.96 -12.25
C TRP A 271 -3.64 12.24 -12.94
N GLN A 272 -4.63 12.99 -13.45
CA GLN A 272 -4.38 14.16 -14.29
C GLN A 272 -4.99 15.41 -13.67
N PRO A 273 -4.22 16.51 -13.54
CA PRO A 273 -4.70 17.75 -13.00
C PRO A 273 -5.62 18.45 -14.00
N PHE A 274 -6.63 19.16 -13.49
CA PHE A 274 -7.48 20.06 -14.25
C PHE A 274 -7.95 21.22 -13.39
N GLU A 275 -8.28 22.34 -14.02
CA GLU A 275 -8.85 23.49 -13.32
C GLU A 275 -10.36 23.32 -13.15
N PRO A 276 -10.94 23.60 -11.95
CA PRO A 276 -12.37 23.44 -11.71
C PRO A 276 -13.23 24.37 -12.57
N GLY A 277 -12.71 25.54 -12.94
CA GLY A 277 -13.44 26.53 -13.74
C GLY A 277 -14.50 27.29 -12.94
N GLU A 278 -15.60 27.66 -13.60
CA GLU A 278 -16.70 28.41 -13.00
C GLU A 278 -17.59 27.49 -12.17
N CYS A 279 -17.92 27.91 -10.94
CA CYS A 279 -18.94 27.26 -10.12
C CYS A 279 -20.33 27.59 -10.67
N LEU A 280 -20.99 26.59 -11.27
CA LEU A 280 -22.30 26.74 -11.88
C LEU A 280 -23.43 26.50 -10.87
N ASP A 281 -23.20 25.62 -9.90
CA ASP A 281 -24.13 25.33 -8.79
C ASP A 281 -23.35 24.86 -7.56
N ALA A 282 -23.14 25.77 -6.61
CA ALA A 282 -22.39 25.46 -5.38
C ALA A 282 -23.09 24.41 -4.49
N ALA A 283 -24.43 24.38 -4.48
CA ALA A 283 -25.16 23.44 -3.63
C ALA A 283 -25.06 22.00 -4.14
N ARG A 284 -25.02 21.82 -5.47
CA ARG A 284 -24.86 20.51 -6.10
C ARG A 284 -23.41 20.16 -6.40
N GLY A 285 -22.48 21.11 -6.27
CA GLY A 285 -21.08 20.96 -6.65
C GLY A 285 -20.93 20.78 -8.16
N GLU A 286 -21.57 21.64 -8.95
CA GLU A 286 -21.41 21.65 -10.40
C GLU A 286 -20.38 22.70 -10.83
N TRP A 287 -19.42 22.26 -11.64
CA TRP A 287 -18.30 23.08 -12.08
C TRP A 287 -18.07 22.90 -13.57
N SER A 288 -17.78 24.00 -14.28
CA SER A 288 -17.64 23.96 -15.74
C SER A 288 -16.46 23.09 -16.19
N GLY A 289 -15.31 23.16 -15.50
CA GLY A 289 -14.13 22.35 -15.78
C GLY A 289 -14.35 20.86 -15.51
N VAL A 290 -15.15 20.53 -14.49
CA VAL A 290 -15.57 19.14 -14.22
C VAL A 290 -16.38 18.59 -15.39
N ASN A 291 -17.37 19.36 -15.88
CA ASN A 291 -18.19 18.94 -17.01
C ASN A 291 -17.36 18.75 -18.28
N GLU A 292 -16.39 19.63 -18.54
CA GLU A 292 -15.49 19.53 -19.69
C GLU A 292 -14.60 18.27 -19.61
N VAL A 293 -13.91 18.07 -18.49
CA VAL A 293 -12.95 16.96 -18.37
C VAL A 293 -13.67 15.61 -18.39
N VAL A 294 -14.84 15.50 -17.76
CA VAL A 294 -15.65 14.28 -17.77
C VAL A 294 -16.20 14.00 -19.17
N THR A 295 -16.66 15.02 -19.90
CA THR A 295 -17.09 14.86 -21.31
C THR A 295 -15.96 14.29 -22.16
N LYS A 296 -14.76 14.86 -22.02
CA LYS A 296 -13.58 14.44 -22.78
C LYS A 296 -13.17 13.01 -22.45
N LEU A 297 -13.02 12.69 -21.16
CA LEU A 297 -12.43 11.41 -20.71
C LEU A 297 -13.43 10.24 -20.70
N SER A 298 -14.74 10.50 -20.73
CA SER A 298 -15.77 9.46 -20.82
C SER A 298 -16.19 9.11 -22.25
N GLY A 299 -15.52 9.67 -23.26
CA GLY A 299 -15.92 9.52 -24.67
C GLY A 299 -17.25 10.22 -25.01
N GLY A 300 -17.61 11.26 -24.26
CA GLY A 300 -18.85 12.02 -24.43
C GLY A 300 -20.11 11.36 -23.83
N ILE A 301 -19.98 10.21 -23.16
CA ILE A 301 -21.11 9.51 -22.53
C ILE A 301 -21.61 10.29 -21.31
N ASN A 302 -20.69 10.76 -20.48
CA ASN A 302 -20.99 11.59 -19.31
C ASN A 302 -20.63 13.02 -19.63
N THR A 303 -21.60 13.94 -19.56
CA THR A 303 -21.39 15.35 -19.94
C THR A 303 -21.44 16.32 -18.77
N ARG A 304 -21.88 15.83 -17.60
CA ARG A 304 -22.14 16.67 -16.43
C ARG A 304 -22.02 15.85 -15.16
N TYR A 305 -21.39 16.41 -14.12
CA TYR A 305 -21.41 15.85 -12.77
C TYR A 305 -21.84 16.87 -11.72
N TYR A 306 -22.61 16.39 -10.75
CA TYR A 306 -22.89 17.02 -9.47
C TYR A 306 -22.08 16.28 -8.41
N LEU A 307 -21.06 16.94 -7.87
CA LEU A 307 -20.20 16.34 -6.87
C LEU A 307 -20.93 16.12 -5.54
N HIS A 308 -21.82 17.03 -5.14
CA HIS A 308 -22.45 17.02 -3.80
C HIS A 308 -23.92 16.61 -3.81
N SER A 309 -24.38 15.95 -4.87
CA SER A 309 -25.76 15.48 -5.00
C SER A 309 -25.83 14.00 -5.38
N MET A 310 -26.68 13.24 -4.69
CA MET A 310 -27.08 11.89 -5.09
C MET A 310 -28.24 11.88 -6.10
N PHE A 311 -28.77 13.05 -6.46
CA PHE A 311 -29.88 13.19 -7.41
C PHE A 311 -29.44 13.97 -8.66
N GLY A 312 -29.94 13.55 -9.83
CA GLY A 312 -29.65 14.20 -11.11
C GLY A 312 -28.39 13.63 -11.77
N TYR A 313 -27.42 14.49 -12.05
CA TYR A 313 -26.18 14.13 -12.76
C TYR A 313 -25.12 13.62 -11.79
N THR A 314 -25.38 12.52 -11.12
CA THR A 314 -24.47 11.98 -10.10
C THR A 314 -23.13 11.58 -10.71
N HIS A 315 -22.06 11.78 -9.95
CA HIS A 315 -20.77 11.18 -10.24
C HIS A 315 -20.93 9.64 -10.40
N THR A 316 -20.40 9.06 -11.48
CA THR A 316 -20.53 7.61 -11.74
C THR A 316 -19.70 6.76 -10.78
N SER A 317 -19.97 5.46 -10.69
CA SER A 317 -19.21 4.50 -9.88
C SER A 317 -18.67 3.37 -10.75
N CYS A 318 -17.49 2.85 -10.40
CA CYS A 318 -16.81 1.79 -11.14
C CYS A 318 -17.18 0.37 -10.70
N GLY A 319 -17.35 0.13 -9.38
CA GLY A 319 -17.60 -1.20 -8.80
C GLY A 319 -17.68 -1.15 -7.29
#